data_AF-A0A6S7JTA6-F1
#
_entry.id   AF-A0A6S7JTA6-F1
#
_cell.length_a   1.000
_cell.length_b   1.000
_cell.length_c   1.000
_cell.angle_alpha   90.00
_cell.angle_beta   90.00
_cell.angle_gamma   90.00
#
_symmetry.space_group_name_H-M   'P 1'
#
loop_
_entity.id
_entity.type
_entity.pdbx_description
1 polymer ?
#
loop_
_entity_poly.entity_id
_entity_poly.type
_entity_poly.pdbx_seq_one_letter_code
_entity_poly.pdbx_strand_id
1 'polypeptide(L)'
;MLRRSYHSGKALDTDLRHLIIDECINSGGDTISGYLPVTYVSVASQFNVAVSTVSKIWENFCFRERRVDPLPKGGDRCSKLSDGDLELIEFLKTVKGSIQIKELYSVLEE
;
A
#
# COMPACT_ATOMS: atom_id res chain seq x y z
N MET A 1 30.42 -4.94 3.95
CA MET A 1 29.16 -4.63 4.65
C MET A 1 28.59 -3.34 4.08
N LEU A 2 27.54 -3.42 3.26
CA LEU A 2 26.80 -2.23 2.81
C LEU A 2 26.06 -1.65 4.02
N ARG A 3 26.37 -0.40 4.39
CA ARG A 3 25.66 0.35 5.43
C ARG A 3 24.22 0.56 4.94
N ARG A 4 23.27 -0.18 5.52
CA ARG A 4 21.84 0.01 5.25
C ARG A 4 21.41 1.36 5.82
N SER A 5 20.95 2.27 4.97
CA SER A 5 20.56 3.64 5.33
C SER A 5 19.04 3.77 5.45
N TYR A 6 18.54 4.12 6.63
CA TYR A 6 17.16 4.52 6.85
C TYR A 6 16.96 6.00 6.50
N HIS A 7 15.87 6.32 5.81
CA HIS A 7 15.47 7.70 5.51
C HIS A 7 14.06 7.94 6.05
N SER A 8 13.91 8.92 6.93
CA SER A 8 12.61 9.27 7.50
C SER A 8 11.58 9.60 6.40
N GLY A 9 10.35 9.10 6.55
CA GLY A 9 9.26 9.28 5.59
C GLY A 9 9.32 8.33 4.38
N LYS A 10 10.48 7.74 4.05
CA LYS A 10 10.63 6.78 2.96
C LYS A 10 10.38 5.35 3.42
N ALA A 11 9.85 4.53 2.52
CA ALA A 11 9.73 3.10 2.77
C ALA A 11 11.11 2.45 2.79
N LEU A 12 11.21 1.28 3.44
CA LEU A 12 12.40 0.45 3.37
C LEU A 12 12.66 0.05 1.92
N ASP A 13 13.92 -0.12 1.53
CA ASP A 13 14.29 -0.55 0.18
C ASP A 13 13.62 -1.89 -0.19
N THR A 14 13.21 -2.04 -1.45
CA THR A 14 12.47 -3.21 -1.94
C THR A 14 13.26 -4.51 -1.73
N ASP A 15 14.56 -4.51 -2.04
CA ASP A 15 15.41 -5.69 -1.90
C ASP A 15 15.49 -6.12 -0.44
N LEU A 16 15.57 -5.16 0.48
CA LEU A 16 15.61 -5.44 1.91
C LEU A 16 14.29 -6.00 2.44
N ARG A 17 13.14 -5.58 1.89
CA ARG A 17 11.84 -6.19 2.23
C ARG A 17 11.76 -7.63 1.75
N HIS A 18 12.24 -7.92 0.54
CA HIS A 18 12.33 -9.30 0.02
C HIS A 18 13.20 -10.17 0.93
N LEU A 19 14.40 -9.72 1.29
CA LEU A 19 15.28 -10.48 2.18
C LEU A 19 14.65 -10.78 3.56
N ILE A 20 13.89 -9.84 4.12
CA ILE A 20 13.16 -10.05 5.38
C ILE A 20 12.08 -11.14 5.20
N ILE A 21 11.34 -11.11 4.09
CA ILE A 21 10.29 -12.11 3.80
C ILE A 21 10.93 -13.49 3.58
N ASP A 22 12.00 -13.55 2.81
CA ASP A 22 12.73 -14.79 2.54
C ASP A 22 13.25 -15.41 3.84
N GLU A 23 13.80 -14.61 4.77
CA GLU A 23 14.21 -15.11 6.08
C GLU A 23 13.04 -15.66 6.90
N CYS A 24 11.89 -14.98 6.88
CA CYS A 24 10.68 -15.49 7.55
C CYS A 24 10.23 -16.83 6.96
N ILE A 25 10.26 -16.99 5.63
CA ILE A 25 9.92 -18.25 4.94
C ILE A 25 10.94 -19.33 5.27
N ASN A 26 12.24 -19.02 5.18
CA ASN A 26 13.34 -19.94 5.47
C ASN A 26 13.34 -20.41 6.93
N SER A 27 12.86 -19.55 7.84
CA SER A 27 12.64 -19.89 9.24
C SER A 27 11.45 -20.83 9.47
N GLY A 28 10.68 -21.18 8.44
CA GLY A 28 9.49 -22.03 8.53
C GLY A 28 8.19 -21.25 8.73
N GLY A 29 8.16 -19.96 8.38
CA GLY A 29 6.95 -19.15 8.44
C GLY A 29 5.87 -19.66 7.48
N ASP A 30 4.65 -19.80 7.98
CA ASP A 30 3.48 -20.15 7.18
C ASP A 30 2.77 -18.88 6.71
N THR A 31 2.82 -18.64 5.40
CA THR A 31 2.22 -17.46 4.77
C THR A 31 0.69 -17.47 4.77
N ILE A 32 0.05 -18.63 4.99
CA ILE A 32 -1.42 -18.76 4.98
C ILE A 32 -2.00 -18.36 6.34
N SER A 33 -1.46 -18.91 7.43
CA SER A 33 -1.89 -18.53 8.78
C SER A 33 -1.21 -17.27 9.32
N GLY A 34 -0.11 -16.85 8.70
CA GLY A 34 0.78 -15.81 9.22
C GLY A 34 1.64 -16.26 10.40
N TYR A 35 1.62 -17.55 10.74
CA TYR A 35 2.45 -18.11 11.80
C TYR A 35 3.93 -17.99 11.46
N LEU A 36 4.73 -17.57 12.44
CA LEU A 36 6.19 -17.54 12.35
C LEU A 36 6.77 -18.26 13.58
N PRO A 37 7.55 -19.35 13.40
CA PRO A 37 8.11 -20.12 14.52
C PRO A 37 9.29 -19.40 15.21
N VAL A 38 9.84 -18.36 14.58
CA VAL A 38 10.90 -17.51 15.14
C VAL A 38 10.34 -16.17 15.61
N THR A 39 11.02 -15.54 16.57
CA THR A 39 10.60 -14.22 17.05
C THR A 39 10.94 -13.14 16.03
N TYR A 40 10.08 -12.13 15.89
CA TYR A 40 10.39 -10.96 15.06
C TYR A 40 11.66 -10.22 15.50
N VAL A 41 12.02 -10.31 16.79
CA VAL A 41 13.27 -9.75 17.32
C VAL A 41 14.48 -10.38 16.64
N SER A 42 14.48 -11.72 16.51
CA SER A 42 15.60 -12.44 15.89
C SER A 42 15.84 -12.00 14.45
N VAL A 43 14.78 -11.95 13.63
CA VAL A 43 14.83 -11.48 12.24
C VAL A 43 15.25 -10.01 12.18
N ALA A 44 14.67 -9.16 13.02
CA ALA A 44 14.99 -7.73 13.05
C ALA A 44 16.47 -7.47 13.37
N SER A 45 17.05 -8.23 14.29
CA SER A 45 18.48 -8.16 14.63
C SER A 45 19.39 -8.53 13.45
N GLN A 46 19.04 -9.55 12.65
CA GLN A 46 19.81 -9.91 11.45
C GLN A 46 19.81 -8.79 10.40
N PHE A 47 18.68 -8.10 10.24
CA PHE A 47 18.54 -7.05 9.24
C PHE A 47 18.91 -5.64 9.72
N ASN A 48 19.12 -5.48 11.03
CA ASN A 48 19.31 -4.19 11.70
C ASN A 48 18.14 -3.22 11.43
N VAL A 49 16.92 -3.71 11.60
CA VAL A 49 15.66 -2.96 11.44
C VAL A 49 14.87 -3.00 12.74
N ALA A 50 13.85 -2.15 12.86
CA ALA A 50 12.94 -2.22 14.00
C ALA A 50 12.07 -3.48 13.94
N VAL A 51 11.80 -4.09 15.10
CA VAL A 51 10.93 -5.29 15.23
C VAL A 51 9.56 -5.07 14.59
N SER A 52 8.98 -3.88 14.78
CA SER A 52 7.71 -3.49 14.18
C SER A 52 7.74 -3.40 12.65
N THR A 53 8.92 -3.21 12.05
CA THR A 53 9.09 -3.22 10.59
C THR A 53 8.96 -4.64 10.06
N VAL A 54 9.58 -5.61 10.73
CA VAL A 54 9.47 -7.03 10.37
C VAL A 54 8.03 -7.52 10.50
N SER A 55 7.37 -7.26 11.65
CA SER A 55 5.96 -7.66 11.86
C SER A 55 5.05 -7.08 10.76
N LYS A 56 5.18 -5.78 10.45
CA LYS A 56 4.38 -5.17 9.37
C LYS A 56 4.66 -5.76 7.99
N ILE A 57 5.92 -6.02 7.65
CA ILE A 57 6.27 -6.63 6.36
C ILE A 57 5.68 -8.03 6.27
N TRP A 58 5.83 -8.84 7.31
CA TRP A 58 5.31 -10.21 7.35
C TRP A 58 3.79 -10.26 7.29
N GLU A 59 3.10 -9.45 8.10
CA GLU A 59 1.63 -9.38 8.10
C GLU A 59 1.07 -8.88 6.76
N ASN A 60 1.69 -7.87 6.15
CA ASN A 60 1.28 -7.42 4.82
C ASN A 60 1.49 -8.50 3.78
N PHE A 61 2.60 -9.23 3.84
CA PHE A 61 2.85 -10.33 2.93
C PHE A 61 1.84 -11.47 3.11
N CYS A 62 1.52 -11.86 4.35
CA CYS A 62 0.58 -12.96 4.59
C CYS A 62 -0.87 -12.58 4.25
N PHE A 63 -1.31 -11.37 4.65
CA PHE A 63 -2.73 -11.03 4.66
C PHE A 63 -3.15 -9.97 3.63
N ARG A 64 -2.21 -9.32 2.95
CA ARG A 64 -2.51 -8.30 1.93
C ARG A 64 -1.93 -8.69 0.57
N GLU A 65 -2.48 -9.75 -0.01
CA GLU A 65 -2.22 -10.14 -1.41
C GLU A 65 -0.74 -10.47 -1.72
N ARG A 66 0.03 -10.94 -0.73
CA ARG A 66 1.48 -11.16 -0.90
C ARG A 66 2.25 -9.93 -1.36
N ARG A 67 1.80 -8.75 -0.92
CA ARG A 67 2.46 -7.48 -1.22
C ARG A 67 3.82 -7.41 -0.52
N VAL A 68 4.86 -7.26 -1.33
CA VAL A 68 6.19 -6.89 -0.87
C VAL A 68 6.35 -5.37 -0.87
N ASP A 69 5.72 -4.69 -1.83
CA ASP A 69 5.81 -3.25 -1.97
C ASP A 69 4.93 -2.49 -0.98
N PRO A 70 5.36 -1.29 -0.54
CA PRO A 70 4.61 -0.51 0.42
C PRO A 70 3.37 0.04 -0.29
N LEU A 71 2.31 0.29 0.48
CA LEU A 71 1.15 0.99 -0.06
C LEU A 71 1.56 2.39 -0.55
N PRO A 72 0.92 2.89 -1.62
CA PRO A 72 1.09 4.27 -2.05
C PRO A 72 0.93 5.23 -0.87
N LYS A 73 1.87 6.15 -0.70
CA LYS A 73 1.81 7.19 0.32
C LYS A 73 1.35 8.51 -0.29
N GLY A 74 0.43 9.19 0.38
CA GLY A 74 -0.12 10.46 -0.08
C GLY A 74 -1.29 10.27 -1.06
N GLY A 75 -1.62 11.34 -1.76
CA GLY A 75 -2.84 11.45 -2.55
C GLY A 75 -3.93 12.20 -1.78
N ASP A 76 -4.76 12.92 -2.53
CA ASP A 76 -5.98 13.54 -2.02
C ASP A 76 -7.15 12.78 -2.63
N ARG A 77 -7.94 12.08 -1.81
CA ARG A 77 -9.21 11.55 -2.28
C ARG A 77 -10.16 12.73 -2.30
N CYS A 78 -10.35 13.33 -3.48
CA CYS A 78 -11.28 14.43 -3.66
C CYS A 78 -12.67 13.99 -3.18
N SER A 79 -13.09 14.45 -2.00
CA SER A 79 -14.38 14.12 -1.41
C SER A 79 -15.54 14.89 -2.04
N LYS A 80 -15.26 15.72 -3.05
CA LYS A 80 -16.24 16.61 -3.69
C LYS A 80 -17.02 15.92 -4.81
N LEU A 81 -16.51 14.80 -5.32
CA LEU A 81 -17.15 14.01 -6.36
C LEU A 81 -17.13 12.55 -5.91
N SER A 82 -18.31 11.97 -5.82
CA SER A 82 -18.50 10.54 -5.66
C SER A 82 -18.20 9.80 -6.97
N ASP A 83 -18.05 8.48 -6.90
CA ASP A 83 -17.86 7.67 -8.10
C ASP A 83 -19.06 7.80 -9.06
N GLY A 84 -20.28 7.94 -8.51
CA GLY A 84 -21.49 8.19 -9.30
C GLY A 84 -21.50 9.56 -9.99
N ASP A 85 -20.96 10.60 -9.34
CA ASP A 85 -20.81 11.92 -9.96
C ASP A 85 -19.86 11.85 -11.16
N LEU A 86 -18.79 11.07 -11.05
CA LEU A 86 -17.83 10.87 -12.14
C LEU A 86 -18.47 10.14 -13.32
N GLU A 87 -19.24 9.08 -13.06
CA GLU A 87 -19.98 8.34 -14.08
C GLU A 87 -21.01 9.23 -14.79
N LEU A 88 -21.73 10.07 -14.03
CA LEU A 88 -22.70 11.00 -14.58
C LEU A 88 -22.05 12.08 -15.46
N ILE A 89 -20.93 12.66 -15.00
CA ILE A 89 -20.15 13.62 -15.79
C ILE A 89 -19.69 12.99 -17.11
N GLU A 90 -19.16 11.75 -17.04
CA GLU A 90 -18.72 11.02 -18.22
C GLU A 90 -19.87 10.77 -19.20
N PHE A 91 -21.01 10.32 -18.71
CA PHE A 91 -22.22 10.12 -19.51
C PHE A 91 -22.69 11.43 -20.17
N LEU A 92 -22.83 12.51 -19.39
CA LEU A 92 -23.30 13.80 -19.90
C LEU A 92 -22.35 14.38 -20.95
N LYS A 93 -21.03 14.24 -20.77
CA LYS A 93 -20.03 14.64 -21.76
C LYS A 93 -20.05 13.78 -23.01
N THR A 94 -20.38 12.49 -22.88
CA THR A 94 -20.52 11.58 -24.01
C THR A 94 -21.75 11.92 -24.86
N VAL A 95 -22.89 12.20 -24.22
CA VAL A 95 -24.15 12.52 -24.91
C VAL A 95 -24.16 13.95 -25.46
N LYS A 96 -23.63 14.92 -24.70
CA LYS A 96 -23.54 16.34 -25.09
C LYS A 96 -22.15 16.87 -24.76
N GLY A 97 -21.18 16.65 -25.65
CA GLY A 97 -19.80 17.11 -25.47
C GLY A 97 -19.66 18.62 -25.21
N SER A 98 -20.58 19.42 -25.76
CA SER A 98 -20.66 20.87 -25.59
C SER A 98 -21.30 21.34 -24.27
N ILE A 99 -21.70 20.42 -23.37
CA ILE A 99 -22.28 20.77 -22.07
C ILE A 99 -21.32 21.67 -21.29
N GLN A 100 -21.84 22.78 -20.79
CA GLN A 100 -21.08 23.75 -20.03
C GLN A 100 -20.91 23.31 -18.58
N ILE A 101 -19.84 23.78 -17.93
CA ILE A 101 -19.55 23.40 -16.55
C ILE A 101 -20.66 23.79 -15.57
N LYS A 102 -21.35 24.93 -15.80
CA LYS A 102 -22.49 25.36 -14.99
C LYS A 102 -23.66 24.39 -15.07
N GLU A 103 -23.91 23.83 -16.25
CA GLU A 103 -24.97 22.84 -16.47
C GLU A 103 -24.62 21.52 -15.77
N LEU A 104 -23.34 21.13 -15.70
CA LEU A 104 -22.92 19.95 -14.94
C LEU A 104 -23.15 20.15 -13.43
N TYR A 105 -22.73 21.29 -12.88
CA TYR A 105 -22.92 21.57 -11.45
C TYR A 105 -24.39 21.60 -11.05
N SER A 106 -25.29 22.17 -11.89
CA SER A 106 -26.72 22.16 -11.57
C SER A 106 -27.32 20.75 -11.46
N VAL A 107 -26.73 19.74 -12.12
CA VAL A 107 -27.20 18.36 -12.04
C VAL A 107 -26.54 17.61 -10.88
N LEU A 108 -25.32 17.98 -10.50
CA LEU A 108 -24.57 17.36 -9.41
C LEU A 108 -24.95 17.89 -8.01
N GLU A 109 -25.60 19.06 -7.93
CA GLU A 109 -26.03 19.69 -6.68
C GLU A 109 -27.51 19.40 -6.31
N GLU A 110 -28.24 18.60 -7.10
CA GLU A 110 -29.57 18.04 -6.77
C GLU A 110 -29.49 16.82 -5.85
#